data_AF-A0A926JT61-F1
#
_entry.id   AF-A0A926JT61-F1
#
_cell.length_a   1.000
_cell.length_b   1.000
_cell.length_c   1.000
_cell.angle_alpha   90.00
_cell.angle_beta   90.00
_cell.angle_gamma   90.00
#
_symmetry.space_group_name_H-M   'P 1'
#
loop_
_entity.id
_entity.type
_entity.pdbx_description
1 polymer ?
#
loop_
_entity_poly.entity_id
_entity_poly.type
_entity_poly.pdbx_seq_one_letter_code
_entity_poly.pdbx_strand_id
1 'polypeptide(L)'
;MAELSKEDIILANKIAKRIKQLRIQSTGVKQIDFANKYNIDRQIVSRWESLIVVDPKTGKPKGRGVTIYTVEKFCKLLGITLKDFFNDPIFLK
;
A
#
# COMPACT_ATOMS: atom_id res chain seq x y z
N MET A 1 19.74 5.44 -6.78
CA MET A 1 18.86 4.28 -6.50
C MET A 1 18.68 3.54 -7.80
N ALA A 2 18.69 2.20 -7.78
CA ALA A 2 18.43 1.41 -8.98
C ALA A 2 17.03 1.71 -9.54
N GLU A 3 16.90 1.62 -10.86
CA GLU A 3 15.61 1.76 -11.53
C GLU A 3 14.69 0.60 -11.11
N LEU A 4 13.41 0.89 -10.87
CA LEU A 4 12.44 -0.14 -10.51
C LEU A 4 12.18 -1.05 -11.70
N SER A 5 12.33 -2.36 -11.52
CA SER A 5 11.92 -3.34 -12.52
C SER A 5 10.39 -3.36 -12.66
N LYS A 6 9.90 -4.01 -13.73
CA LYS A 6 8.45 -4.22 -13.91
C LYS A 6 7.87 -5.03 -12.76
N GLU A 7 8.61 -6.03 -12.30
CA GLU A 7 8.26 -6.91 -11.19
C GLU A 7 8.16 -6.13 -9.88
N ASP A 8 9.09 -5.19 -9.62
CA ASP A 8 9.05 -4.31 -8.45
C ASP A 8 7.79 -3.43 -8.46
N ILE A 9 7.45 -2.85 -9.61
CA ILE A 9 6.26 -2.02 -9.78
C ILE A 9 4.99 -2.85 -9.54
N ILE A 10 4.92 -4.07 -10.08
CA ILE A 10 3.79 -4.98 -9.87
C ILE A 10 3.64 -5.30 -8.38
N LEU A 11 4.73 -5.68 -7.70
CA LEU A 11 4.70 -6.01 -6.28
C LEU A 11 4.28 -4.80 -5.43
N ALA A 12 4.88 -3.63 -5.67
CA ALA A 12 4.55 -2.40 -4.96
C ALA A 12 3.06 -2.04 -5.11
N ASN A 13 2.52 -2.18 -6.32
CA ASN A 13 1.11 -1.93 -6.59
C ASN A 13 0.19 -2.97 -5.95
N LYS A 14 0.58 -4.25 -5.87
CA LYS A 14 -0.16 -5.28 -5.11
C LYS A 14 -0.21 -4.93 -3.63
N ILE A 15 0.90 -4.48 -3.05
CA ILE A 15 0.96 -4.05 -1.63
C ILE A 15 0.03 -2.85 -1.39
N ALA A 16 0.09 -1.80 -2.23
CA ALA A 16 -0.78 -0.63 -2.09
C ALA A 16 -2.28 -0.99 -2.19
N LYS A 17 -2.62 -1.91 -3.11
CA LYS A 17 -3.98 -2.45 -3.23
C LYS A 17 -4.41 -3.21 -1.97
N ARG A 18 -3.55 -4.06 -1.41
CA ARG A 18 -3.83 -4.82 -0.19
C ARG A 18 -4.03 -3.89 1.02
N ILE A 19 -3.22 -2.85 1.16
CA ILE A 19 -3.41 -1.81 2.19
C ILE A 19 -4.79 -1.17 2.04
N LYS A 20 -5.15 -0.75 0.82
CA LYS A 20 -6.46 -0.14 0.55
C LYS A 20 -7.62 -1.08 0.88
N GLN A 21 -7.53 -2.36 0.52
CA GLN A 21 -8.56 -3.36 0.82
C GLN A 21 -8.77 -3.51 2.33
N LEU A 22 -7.69 -3.75 3.09
CA LEU A 22 -7.75 -3.91 4.54
C LEU A 22 -8.24 -2.65 5.24
N ARG A 23 -7.84 -1.47 4.75
CA ARG A 23 -8.34 -0.19 5.25
C ARG A 23 -9.85 -0.03 5.01
N ILE A 24 -10.35 -0.39 3.82
CA ILE A 24 -11.79 -0.38 3.53
C ILE A 24 -12.55 -1.32 4.46
N GLN A 25 -12.02 -2.53 4.68
CA GLN A 25 -12.63 -3.51 5.57
C GLN A 25 -12.67 -3.03 7.03
N SER A 26 -11.67 -2.27 7.48
CA SER A 26 -11.59 -1.80 8.87
C SER A 26 -12.47 -0.57 9.19
N THR A 27 -12.63 0.37 8.24
CA THR A 27 -13.32 1.66 8.51
C THR A 27 -14.23 2.16 7.39
N GLY A 28 -14.55 1.34 6.38
CA GLY A 28 -15.38 1.76 5.25
C GLY A 28 -14.62 2.54 4.18
N VAL A 29 -15.31 3.17 3.23
CA VAL A 29 -14.67 3.65 1.98
C VAL A 29 -13.72 4.84 2.20
N LYS A 30 -14.01 5.74 3.14
CA LYS A 30 -13.29 7.01 3.27
C LYS A 30 -11.99 6.85 4.06
N GLN A 31 -10.90 7.36 3.50
CA GLN A 31 -9.59 7.37 4.16
C GLN A 31 -9.58 8.20 5.46
N ILE A 32 -10.42 9.24 5.54
CA ILE A 32 -10.49 10.11 6.74
C ILE A 32 -11.00 9.35 7.96
N ASP A 33 -11.91 8.39 7.77
CA ASP A 33 -12.46 7.58 8.87
C ASP A 33 -11.36 6.68 9.46
N PHE A 34 -10.49 6.13 8.61
CA PHE A 34 -9.31 5.39 9.04
C PHE A 34 -8.30 6.27 9.78
N ALA A 35 -8.01 7.44 9.21
CA ALA A 35 -7.10 8.43 9.77
C ALA A 35 -7.54 8.84 11.19
N ASN A 36 -8.84 9.13 11.36
CA ASN A 36 -9.43 9.50 12.65
C ASN A 36 -9.40 8.34 13.65
N LYS A 37 -9.80 7.12 13.25
CA LYS A 37 -9.83 5.95 14.12
C LYS A 37 -8.45 5.64 14.72
N TYR A 38 -7.40 5.77 13.92
CA TYR A 38 -6.04 5.42 14.32
C TYR A 38 -5.17 6.62 14.68
N ASN A 39 -5.75 7.82 14.73
CA ASN A 39 -5.05 9.08 15.01
C ASN A 39 -3.78 9.28 14.15
N ILE A 40 -3.92 9.10 12.84
CA ILE A 40 -2.85 9.31 11.85
C ILE A 40 -3.28 10.33 10.80
N ASP A 41 -2.30 10.94 10.13
CA ASP A 41 -2.58 11.90 9.05
C ASP A 41 -3.18 11.20 7.81
N ARG A 42 -4.27 11.76 7.25
CA ARG A 42 -4.90 11.28 6.01
C ARG A 42 -3.93 11.22 4.82
N GLN A 43 -2.96 12.12 4.76
CA GLN A 43 -1.92 12.13 3.72
C GLN A 43 -1.02 10.91 3.82
N ILE A 44 -0.76 10.39 5.03
CA ILE A 44 -0.01 9.15 5.22
C ILE A 44 -0.80 7.99 4.60
N VAL A 45 -2.10 7.90 4.87
CA VAL A 45 -2.99 6.89 4.28
C VAL A 45 -2.99 7.00 2.74
N SER A 46 -3.09 8.23 2.21
CA SER A 46 -3.04 8.47 0.76
C SER A 46 -1.73 8.00 0.13
N ARG A 47 -0.59 8.24 0.79
CA ARG A 47 0.72 7.75 0.34
C ARG A 47 0.82 6.24 0.36
N TRP A 48 0.24 5.57 1.37
CA TRP A 48 0.27 4.11 1.45
C TRP A 48 -0.52 3.42 0.32
N GLU A 49 -1.59 4.06 -0.15
CA GLU A 49 -2.45 3.54 -1.22
C GLU A 49 -2.02 3.99 -2.63
N SER A 50 -0.97 4.82 -2.72
CA SER A 50 -0.52 5.38 -3.99
C SER A 50 0.12 4.31 -4.88
N LEU A 51 -0.36 4.23 -6.12
CA LEU A 51 0.21 3.33 -7.12
C LEU A 51 1.42 3.96 -7.80
N ILE A 52 2.39 3.13 -8.16
CA ILE A 52 3.46 3.49 -9.09
C ILE A 52 2.90 3.40 -10.51
N VAL A 53 3.02 4.50 -11.26
CA VAL A 53 2.50 4.65 -12.62
C VAL A 53 3.67 4.87 -13.56
N VAL A 54 3.71 4.16 -14.67
CA VAL A 54 4.71 4.36 -15.73
C VAL A 54 4.20 5.44 -16.67
N ASP A 55 5.00 6.47 -16.90
CA ASP A 55 4.69 7.50 -17.88
C ASP A 55 4.73 6.88 -19.29
N PRO A 56 3.63 6.91 -20.06
CA PRO A 56 3.58 6.30 -21.39
C PRO A 56 4.49 7.01 -22.41
N LYS A 57 4.87 8.26 -22.18
CA LYS A 57 5.74 9.04 -23.08
C LYS A 57 7.21 8.81 -22.80
N THR A 58 7.59 8.70 -21.52
CA THR A 58 8.99 8.65 -21.10
C THR A 58 9.44 7.26 -20.65
N GLY A 59 8.51 6.33 -20.43
CA GLY A 59 8.79 5.00 -19.88
C GLY A 59 9.21 5.01 -18.41
N LYS A 60 9.26 6.18 -17.76
CA LYS A 60 9.78 6.32 -16.39
C LYS A 60 8.69 6.04 -15.35
N PRO A 61 8.99 5.26 -14.30
CA PRO A 61 8.07 5.08 -13.19
C PRO A 61 7.97 6.35 -12.34
N LYS A 62 6.74 6.73 -11.99
CA LYS A 62 6.40 7.84 -11.09
C LYS A 62 5.73 7.30 -9.85
N GLY A 63 6.20 7.74 -8.69
CA GLY A 63 5.72 7.31 -7.38
C GLY A 63 6.78 6.54 -6.60
N ARG A 64 6.39 6.06 -5.42
CA ARG A 64 7.25 5.24 -4.56
C ARG A 64 6.39 4.14 -3.95
N GLY A 65 6.94 2.94 -3.85
CA GLY A 65 6.32 1.86 -3.08
C GLY A 65 6.42 2.15 -1.58
N VAL A 66 5.68 1.37 -0.79
CA VAL A 66 5.84 1.37 0.66
C VAL A 66 6.95 0.41 1.08
N THR A 67 7.65 0.75 2.16
CA THR A 67 8.68 -0.13 2.74
C THR A 67 8.04 -1.23 3.59
N ILE A 68 8.76 -2.32 3.86
CA ILE A 68 8.29 -3.37 4.76
C ILE A 68 7.99 -2.84 6.17
N TYR A 69 8.78 -1.88 6.67
CA TYR A 69 8.53 -1.22 7.96
C TYR A 69 7.22 -0.44 7.99
N THR A 70 6.83 0.15 6.85
CA THR A 70 5.54 0.81 6.70
C THR A 70 4.39 -0.20 6.73
N VAL A 71 4.55 -1.32 6.03
CA VAL A 71 3.56 -2.42 6.04
C VAL A 71 3.40 -2.98 7.46
N GLU A 72 4.50 -3.18 8.18
CA GLU A 72 4.46 -3.68 9.56
C GLU A 72 3.74 -2.70 10.49
N LYS A 73 4.02 -1.39 10.39
CA LYS A 73 3.29 -0.36 11.16
C LYS A 73 1.80 -0.38 10.84
N PHE A 74 1.43 -0.49 9.57
CA PHE A 74 0.03 -0.62 9.16
C PHE A 74 -0.63 -1.89 9.75
N CYS A 75 0.06 -3.03 9.71
CA CYS A 75 -0.43 -4.28 10.30
C CYS A 75 -0.68 -4.15 11.81
N LYS A 76 0.22 -3.47 12.54
CA LYS A 76 0.05 -3.18 13.96
C LYS A 76 -1.20 -2.35 14.27
N LEU A 77 -1.56 -1.40 13.41
CA LEU A 77 -2.83 -0.64 13.56
C LEU A 77 -4.05 -1.57 13.47
N LEU A 78 -3.99 -2.58 12.61
CA LEU A 78 -5.09 -3.53 12.41
C LEU A 78 -5.06 -4.73 13.36
N GLY A 79 -4.00 -4.88 14.16
CA GLY A 79 -3.81 -6.05 15.02
C GLY A 79 -3.53 -7.35 14.25
N ILE A 80 -2.99 -7.26 13.03
CA ILE A 80 -2.63 -8.43 12.20
C ILE A 80 -1.11 -8.56 12.08
N THR A 81 -0.64 -9.74 11.65
CA THR A 81 0.79 -9.96 11.36
C THR A 81 1.14 -9.65 9.91
N LEU A 82 2.43 -9.52 9.59
CA LEU A 82 2.90 -9.46 8.20
C LEU A 82 2.52 -10.73 7.42
N LYS A 83 2.49 -11.89 8.09
CA LYS A 83 2.07 -13.15 7.48
C LYS A 83 0.61 -13.05 7.02
N ASP A 84 -0.28 -12.54 7.86
CA ASP A 84 -1.69 -12.35 7.52
C ASP A 84 -1.89 -11.32 6.39
N PHE A 85 -1.04 -10.29 6.36
CA PHE A 85 -1.08 -9.29 5.30
C PHE A 85 -0.78 -9.89 3.92
N PHE A 86 0.30 -10.69 3.83
CA PHE A 86 0.76 -11.31 2.57
C PHE A 86 0.05 -12.63 2.23
N ASN A 87 -0.70 -13.21 3.17
CA ASN A 87 -1.58 -14.36 2.92
C ASN A 87 -2.88 -13.93 2.21
N ASP A 88 -2.76 -13.39 1.00
CA ASP A 88 -3.87 -12.93 0.18
C ASP A 88 -3.71 -13.41 -1.28
N PRO A 89 -4.78 -13.82 -1.97
CA PRO A 89 -4.73 -14.26 -3.36
C PRO A 89 -4.06 -13.27 -4.32
N ILE A 90 -4.06 -11.96 -4.02
CA ILE A 90 -3.39 -10.96 -4.85
C ILE A 90 -1.88 -11.22 -5.00
N PHE A 91 -1.26 -11.92 -4.05
CA PHE A 91 0.17 -12.26 -4.06
C PHE A 91 0.49 -13.62 -4.70
N LEU A 92 -0.53 -14.41 -5.04
CA LEU A 92 -0.33 -15.64 -5.82
C LEU A 92 0.10 -15.28 -7.25
N LYS A 93 0.93 -16.14 -7.85
CA LYS A 93 1.43 -16.00 -9.23
C LYS A 93 0.42 -16.53 -10.22
#